data_AF-A0A7S3AGW0-F1
#
_entry.id   AF-A0A7S3AGW0-F1
#
_cell.length_a   1.000
_cell.length_b   1.000
_cell.length_c   1.000
_cell.angle_alpha   90.00
_cell.angle_beta   90.00
_cell.angle_gamma   90.00
#
_symmetry.space_group_name_H-M   'P 1'
#
loop_
_entity.id
_entity.type
_entity.pdbx_description
1 polymer ?
#
loop_
_entity_poly.entity_id
_entity_poly.type
_entity_poly.pdbx_seq_one_letter_code
_entity_poly.pdbx_strand_id
1 'polypeptide(L)'
;YERYLEGKKGGCPFDGKAVVATVLTLGPLLTPPHEMFDCPESALAILPCSADGLDAKVATSVESGVFSLGSRTLFILGSPTPELSLALDGTRDMLSGADVPRSASERGVISRMQAAISRVLSVAAPASSKEELTNLALEEWVRESHDDLLRISETTAQLSERSAICIVRGAIHTPGVLSLV
;
A
#
# COMPACT_ATOMS: atom_id res chain seq x y z
N TYR A 1 -11.43 7.00 16.82
CA TYR A 1 -11.43 7.78 15.57
C TYR A 1 -11.21 9.27 15.81
N GLU A 2 -11.88 9.92 16.78
CA GLU A 2 -11.67 11.37 17.02
C GLU A 2 -10.35 11.75 17.73
N ARG A 3 -9.68 10.82 18.43
CA ARG A 3 -8.38 11.11 19.08
C ARG A 3 -7.16 11.09 18.15
N TYR A 4 -7.33 10.74 16.87
CA TYR A 4 -6.23 10.76 15.89
C TYR A 4 -6.11 12.09 15.12
N LEU A 5 -7.06 13.01 15.29
CA LEU A 5 -7.14 14.26 14.51
C LEU A 5 -6.76 15.53 15.28
N GLU A 6 -6.53 15.46 16.60
CA GLU A 6 -6.23 16.66 17.41
C GLU A 6 -4.74 16.95 17.64
N GLY A 7 -3.84 16.13 17.11
CA GLY A 7 -2.40 16.26 17.34
C GLY A 7 -1.59 16.47 16.07
N LYS A 8 -1.59 17.70 15.51
CA LYS A 8 -0.43 18.40 14.91
C LYS A 8 -0.87 19.56 14.02
N LYS A 9 -1.02 20.73 14.64
CA LYS A 9 -0.86 22.01 13.94
C LYS A 9 0.60 22.12 13.48
N GLY A 10 0.82 22.12 12.16
CA GLY A 10 1.84 22.93 11.49
C GLY A 10 3.30 22.78 11.92
N GLY A 11 3.82 21.57 12.05
CA GLY A 11 5.26 21.34 12.21
C GLY A 11 5.66 20.01 11.56
N CYS A 12 6.68 20.03 10.70
CA CYS A 12 7.27 18.82 10.16
C CYS A 12 7.75 17.96 11.35
N PRO A 13 7.23 16.74 11.56
CA PRO A 13 7.38 16.03 12.83
C PRO A 13 8.74 15.36 13.04
N PHE A 14 9.69 15.61 12.14
CA PHE A 14 10.98 14.95 12.12
C PHE A 14 12.03 15.92 12.66
N ASP A 15 12.40 15.70 13.92
CA ASP A 15 13.34 16.49 14.69
C ASP A 15 14.79 16.21 14.20
N GLY A 16 15.12 16.67 12.98
CA GLY A 16 16.48 16.74 12.41
C GLY A 16 17.30 15.45 12.32
N LYS A 17 16.78 14.29 12.73
CA LYS A 17 17.45 12.99 12.70
C LYS A 17 17.08 12.26 11.41
N ALA A 18 18.09 11.77 10.70
CA ALA A 18 17.89 10.93 9.53
C ALA A 18 17.07 9.68 9.92
N VAL A 19 16.02 9.37 9.17
CA VAL A 19 15.24 8.14 9.37
C VAL A 19 15.93 6.99 8.65
N VAL A 20 15.81 5.79 9.20
CA VAL A 20 16.43 4.58 8.64
C VAL A 20 15.65 4.10 7.42
N ALA A 21 14.32 4.21 7.47
CA ALA A 21 13.44 3.78 6.39
C ALA A 21 12.18 4.65 6.29
N THR A 22 11.59 4.67 5.08
CA THR A 22 10.25 5.19 4.82
C THR A 22 9.33 4.00 4.61
N VAL A 23 8.14 4.02 5.21
CA VAL A 23 7.17 2.92 5.13
C VAL A 23 5.85 3.46 4.60
N LEU A 24 5.52 3.11 3.36
CA LEU A 24 4.21 3.34 2.75
C LEU A 24 3.28 2.18 3.10
N THR A 25 2.20 2.44 3.83
CA THR A 25 1.23 1.40 4.23
C THR A 25 -0.04 1.47 3.38
N LEU A 26 -0.34 0.43 2.62
CA LEU A 26 -1.55 0.29 1.81
C LEU A 26 -2.69 -0.27 2.69
N GLY A 27 -3.30 0.60 3.48
CA GLY A 27 -4.29 0.21 4.49
C GLY A 27 -3.72 0.11 5.91
N PRO A 28 -4.59 -0.08 6.92
CA PRO A 28 -4.19 -0.17 8.32
C PRO A 28 -3.45 -1.47 8.61
N LEU A 29 -2.28 -1.36 9.22
CA LEU A 29 -1.52 -2.53 9.68
C LEU A 29 -1.96 -2.92 11.09
N LEU A 30 -2.10 -4.22 11.34
CA LEU A 30 -2.42 -4.74 12.68
C LEU A 30 -1.23 -4.59 13.64
N THR A 31 -0.03 -4.82 13.12
CA THR A 31 1.23 -4.62 13.85
C THR A 31 1.87 -3.33 13.33
N PRO A 32 2.22 -2.37 14.21
CA PRO A 32 2.94 -1.17 13.80
C PRO A 32 4.29 -1.52 13.15
N PRO A 33 4.72 -0.81 12.09
CA PRO A 33 6.00 -1.08 11.41
C PRO A 33 7.22 -1.13 12.33
N HIS A 34 7.25 -0.29 13.36
CA HIS A 34 8.38 -0.23 14.29
C HIS A 34 8.50 -1.50 15.16
N GLU A 35 7.37 -2.13 15.51
CA GLU A 35 7.36 -3.43 16.17
C GLU A 35 7.74 -4.55 15.19
N MET A 36 7.26 -4.50 13.94
CA MET A 36 7.59 -5.49 12.91
C MET A 36 9.09 -5.54 12.59
N PHE A 37 9.75 -4.38 12.61
CA PHE A 37 11.17 -4.24 12.30
C PHE A 37 12.08 -4.20 13.53
N ASP A 38 11.52 -4.38 14.74
CA ASP A 38 12.24 -4.30 16.02
C ASP A 38 13.12 -3.03 16.12
N CYS A 39 12.51 -1.87 15.90
CA CYS A 39 13.21 -0.59 15.92
C CYS A 39 12.39 0.52 16.62
N PRO A 40 13.03 1.63 17.04
CA PRO A 40 12.28 2.78 17.55
C PRO A 40 11.36 3.38 16.49
N GLU A 41 10.17 3.85 16.88
CA GLU A 41 9.22 4.52 15.97
C GLU A 41 9.85 5.73 15.25
N SER A 42 10.69 6.48 15.96
CA SER A 42 11.42 7.64 15.41
C SER A 42 12.43 7.29 14.33
N ALA A 43 12.76 6.00 14.14
CA ALA A 43 13.63 5.54 13.07
C ALA A 43 12.88 5.38 11.73
N LEU A 44 11.54 5.47 11.72
CA LEU A 44 10.71 5.23 10.55
C LEU A 44 9.87 6.46 10.19
N ALA A 45 9.77 6.76 8.89
CA ALA A 45 8.76 7.66 8.37
C ALA A 45 7.57 6.84 7.85
N ILE A 46 6.49 6.75 8.63
CA ILE A 46 5.30 5.96 8.29
C ILE A 46 4.29 6.84 7.55
N LEU A 47 3.91 6.42 6.35
CA LEU A 47 3.05 7.13 5.42
C LEU A 47 1.82 6.27 5.10
N PRO A 48 0.65 6.56 5.69
CA PRO A 48 -0.56 5.83 5.36
C PRO A 48 -1.08 6.21 3.99
N CYS A 49 -1.32 5.21 3.15
CA CYS A 49 -2.08 5.33 1.91
C CYS A 49 -3.49 4.80 2.19
N SER A 50 -4.50 5.61 1.88
CA SER A 50 -5.88 5.13 1.94
C SER A 50 -6.13 4.10 0.83
N ALA A 51 -7.24 3.36 0.97
CA ALA A 51 -7.73 2.46 -0.07
C ALA A 51 -8.09 3.21 -1.38
N ASP A 52 -8.11 4.54 -1.35
CA ASP A 52 -8.28 5.38 -2.53
C ASP A 52 -7.07 5.35 -3.50
N GLY A 53 -6.01 4.63 -3.14
CA GLY A 53 -4.83 4.43 -3.98
C GLY A 53 -3.78 5.54 -3.84
N LEU A 54 -2.68 5.36 -4.55
CA LEU A 54 -1.59 6.33 -4.60
C LEU A 54 -2.02 7.56 -5.39
N ASP A 55 -2.00 8.72 -4.72
CA ASP A 55 -2.17 10.02 -5.36
C ASP A 55 -0.87 10.84 -5.33
N ALA A 56 -0.87 12.00 -5.98
CA ALA A 56 0.29 12.88 -6.02
C ALA A 56 0.72 13.37 -4.63
N LYS A 57 -0.18 13.45 -3.65
CA LYS A 57 0.15 13.87 -2.28
C LYS A 57 0.90 12.77 -1.53
N VAL A 58 0.46 11.53 -1.68
CA VAL A 58 1.16 10.35 -1.15
C VAL A 58 2.55 10.25 -1.79
N ALA A 59 2.66 10.40 -3.11
CA ALA A 59 3.95 10.39 -3.81
C ALA A 59 4.89 11.50 -3.30
N THR A 60 4.40 12.73 -3.14
CA THR A 60 5.20 13.83 -2.57
C THR A 60 5.64 13.54 -1.13
N SER A 61 4.79 12.86 -0.35
CA SER A 61 5.13 12.48 1.02
C SER A 61 6.22 11.40 1.05
N VAL A 62 6.19 10.45 0.12
CA VAL A 62 7.25 9.45 -0.07
C VAL A 62 8.55 10.14 -0.45
N GLU A 63 8.53 11.06 -1.41
CA GLU A 63 9.71 11.84 -1.80
C GLU A 63 10.28 12.61 -0.62
N SER A 64 9.45 13.22 0.22
CA SER A 64 9.91 13.90 1.43
C SER A 64 10.57 12.93 2.43
N GLY A 65 9.99 11.75 2.64
CA GLY A 65 10.57 10.72 3.51
C GLY A 65 11.90 10.18 3.00
N VAL A 66 12.03 9.98 1.69
CA VAL A 66 13.25 9.51 1.04
C VAL A 66 14.33 10.60 1.02
N PHE A 67 13.98 11.78 0.53
CA PHE A 67 14.93 12.85 0.22
C PHE A 67 15.23 13.73 1.44
N SER A 68 14.20 14.28 2.08
CA SER A 68 14.38 15.24 3.16
C SER A 68 14.87 14.57 4.45
N LEU A 69 14.48 13.32 4.68
CA LEU A 69 14.90 12.56 5.87
C LEU A 69 16.07 11.61 5.60
N GLY A 70 16.55 11.54 4.35
CA GLY A 70 17.73 10.76 3.96
C GLY A 70 17.54 9.24 4.01
N SER A 71 16.29 8.76 3.97
CA SER A 71 16.01 7.32 3.93
C SER A 71 16.51 6.71 2.62
N ARG A 72 17.25 5.60 2.75
CA ARG A 72 17.69 4.79 1.60
C ARG A 72 16.82 3.57 1.33
N THR A 73 15.83 3.31 2.19
CA THR A 73 14.95 2.16 2.06
C THR A 73 13.50 2.61 2.11
N LEU A 74 12.74 2.24 1.09
CA LEU A 74 11.30 2.44 1.04
C LEU A 74 10.63 1.07 1.14
N PHE A 75 9.84 0.85 2.18
CA PHE A 75 8.95 -0.30 2.29
C PHE A 75 7.57 0.08 1.77
N ILE A 76 7.01 -0.72 0.87
CA ILE A 76 5.60 -0.66 0.47
C ILE A 76 4.93 -1.89 1.07
N LEU A 77 4.12 -1.68 2.11
CA LEU A 77 3.50 -2.75 2.89
C LEU A 77 1.98 -2.72 2.70
N GLY A 78 1.41 -3.83 2.25
CA GLY A 78 -0.04 -4.02 2.21
C GLY A 78 -0.51 -4.98 3.30
N SER A 79 -1.72 -4.76 3.80
CA SER A 79 -2.47 -5.70 4.65
C SER A 79 -3.86 -5.94 4.07
N PRO A 80 -4.52 -7.08 4.37
CA PRO A 80 -5.90 -7.32 3.98
C PRO A 80 -6.81 -6.25 4.55
N THR A 81 -7.63 -5.64 3.68
CA THR A 81 -8.63 -4.65 4.07
C THR A 81 -10.03 -5.05 3.60
N PRO A 82 -11.08 -4.49 4.22
CA PRO A 82 -12.45 -4.62 3.70
C PRO A 82 -12.57 -4.14 2.26
N GLU A 83 -11.84 -3.08 1.89
CA GLU A 83 -11.84 -2.51 0.54
C GLU A 83 -11.23 -3.46 -0.49
N LEU A 84 -10.15 -4.17 -0.14
CA LEU A 84 -9.57 -5.20 -1.01
C LEU A 84 -10.56 -6.36 -1.23
N SER A 85 -11.24 -6.79 -0.16
CA SER A 85 -12.26 -7.84 -0.26
C SER A 85 -13.46 -7.40 -1.12
N LEU A 86 -13.92 -6.16 -0.93
CA LEU A 86 -14.96 -5.54 -1.75
C LEU A 86 -14.54 -5.44 -3.22
N ALA A 87 -13.30 -5.04 -3.50
CA ALA A 87 -12.77 -4.93 -4.84
C ALA A 87 -12.66 -6.31 -5.53
N LEU A 88 -12.28 -7.34 -4.77
CA LEU A 88 -12.20 -8.72 -5.25
C LEU A 88 -13.57 -9.25 -5.65
N ASP A 89 -14.56 -9.13 -4.76
CA ASP A 89 -15.93 -9.55 -5.02
C ASP A 89 -16.55 -8.71 -6.16
N GLY A 90 -16.27 -7.41 -6.19
CA GLY A 90 -16.71 -6.50 -7.25
C GLY A 90 -16.17 -6.85 -8.63
N THR A 91 -14.88 -7.16 -8.72
CA THR A 91 -14.25 -7.55 -9.99
C THR A 91 -14.77 -8.91 -10.46
N ARG A 92 -15.02 -9.85 -9.55
CA ARG A 92 -15.66 -11.14 -9.86
C ARG A 92 -17.07 -10.99 -10.42
N ASP A 93 -17.87 -10.12 -9.82
CA ASP A 93 -19.23 -9.85 -10.29
C ASP A 93 -19.21 -9.24 -11.70
N MET A 94 -18.28 -8.30 -11.96
CA MET A 94 -18.10 -7.73 -13.30
C MET A 94 -17.69 -8.78 -14.34
N LEU A 95 -16.79 -9.70 -13.99
CA LEU A 95 -16.33 -10.76 -14.88
C LEU A 95 -17.42 -11.83 -15.13
N SER A 96 -18.28 -12.09 -14.16
CA SER A 96 -19.41 -13.02 -14.28
C SER A 96 -20.64 -12.39 -14.94
N GLY A 97 -20.63 -11.07 -15.18
CA GLY A 97 -21.77 -10.32 -15.70
C GLY A 97 -22.91 -10.16 -14.69
N ALA A 98 -22.63 -10.32 -13.39
CA ALA A 98 -23.62 -10.13 -12.33
C ALA A 98 -23.93 -8.63 -12.15
N ASP A 99 -25.20 -8.27 -12.28
CA ASP A 99 -25.67 -6.90 -12.07
C ASP A 99 -25.95 -6.65 -10.57
N VAL A 100 -24.87 -6.38 -9.83
CA VAL A 100 -24.95 -6.06 -8.40
C VAL A 100 -24.92 -4.54 -8.22
N PRO A 101 -25.98 -3.93 -7.65
CA PRO A 101 -26.02 -2.50 -7.44
C PRO A 101 -24.98 -2.07 -6.40
N ARG A 102 -24.21 -1.04 -6.74
CA ARG A 102 -23.14 -0.50 -5.90
C ARG A 102 -23.25 1.01 -5.78
N SER A 103 -22.78 1.55 -4.67
CA SER A 103 -22.58 2.98 -4.47
C SER A 103 -21.45 3.53 -5.35
N ALA A 104 -21.37 4.85 -5.49
CA ALA A 104 -20.27 5.49 -6.22
C ALA A 104 -18.91 5.25 -5.56
N SER A 105 -18.88 5.20 -4.22
CA SER A 105 -17.66 4.92 -3.45
C SER A 105 -17.13 3.52 -3.74
N GLU A 106 -17.99 2.50 -3.67
CA GLU A 106 -17.61 1.10 -3.94
C GLU A 106 -17.11 0.92 -5.37
N ARG A 107 -17.78 1.55 -6.36
CA ARG A 107 -17.28 1.55 -7.74
C ARG A 107 -15.90 2.17 -7.87
N GLY A 108 -15.64 3.25 -7.15
CA GLY A 108 -14.32 3.90 -7.13
C GLY A 108 -13.23 3.00 -6.55
N VAL A 109 -13.52 2.27 -5.47
CA VAL A 109 -12.60 1.29 -4.88
C VAL A 109 -12.32 0.14 -5.86
N ILE A 110 -13.38 -0.46 -6.44
CA ILE A 110 -13.24 -1.57 -7.40
C ILE A 110 -12.39 -1.13 -8.59
N SER A 111 -12.74 -0.02 -9.23
CA SER A 111 -12.05 0.49 -10.43
C SER A 111 -10.54 0.63 -10.24
N ARG A 112 -10.10 1.09 -9.05
CA ARG A 112 -8.69 1.32 -8.76
C ARG A 112 -7.88 0.02 -8.60
N MET A 113 -8.46 -0.98 -7.96
CA MET A 113 -7.79 -2.27 -7.76
C MET A 113 -8.08 -3.26 -8.88
N GLN A 114 -8.97 -2.92 -9.82
CA GLN A 114 -9.49 -3.82 -10.83
C GLN A 114 -8.37 -4.43 -11.69
N ALA A 115 -7.37 -3.64 -12.08
CA ALA A 115 -6.27 -4.13 -12.92
C ALA A 115 -5.49 -5.25 -12.21
N ALA A 116 -5.01 -4.99 -10.99
CA ALA A 116 -4.32 -5.96 -10.14
C ALA A 116 -5.18 -7.22 -9.90
N ILE A 117 -6.44 -7.02 -9.51
CA ILE A 117 -7.35 -8.13 -9.20
C ILE A 117 -7.70 -8.95 -10.44
N SER A 118 -7.89 -8.32 -11.59
CA SER A 118 -8.18 -9.03 -12.84
C SER A 118 -7.01 -9.91 -13.27
N ARG A 119 -5.76 -9.49 -13.02
CA ARG A 119 -4.57 -10.34 -13.26
C ARG A 119 -4.56 -11.58 -12.36
N VAL A 120 -4.93 -11.43 -11.09
CA VAL A 120 -5.07 -12.58 -10.18
C VAL A 120 -6.16 -13.52 -10.67
N LEU A 121 -7.35 -12.99 -10.95
CA LEU A 121 -8.51 -13.81 -11.34
C LEU A 121 -8.33 -14.52 -12.68
N SER A 122 -7.46 -14.02 -13.57
CA SER A 122 -7.20 -14.66 -14.86
C SER A 122 -6.25 -15.87 -14.76
N VAL A 123 -5.44 -15.96 -13.71
CA VAL A 123 -4.46 -17.04 -13.52
C VAL A 123 -4.75 -17.93 -12.31
N ALA A 124 -5.62 -17.50 -11.40
CA ALA A 124 -5.94 -18.27 -10.21
C ALA A 124 -6.66 -19.58 -10.56
N ALA A 125 -6.39 -20.62 -9.75
CA ALA A 125 -7.04 -21.89 -9.92
C ALA A 125 -8.55 -21.76 -9.64
N PRO A 126 -9.43 -22.47 -10.39
CA PRO A 126 -10.87 -22.44 -10.13
C PRO A 126 -11.26 -22.87 -8.69
N ALA A 127 -10.41 -23.67 -8.04
CA ALA A 127 -10.61 -24.16 -6.68
C ALA A 127 -9.96 -23.28 -5.60
N SER A 128 -9.32 -22.16 -5.96
CA SER A 128 -8.66 -21.29 -4.99
C SER A 128 -9.68 -20.75 -3.98
N SER A 129 -9.29 -20.79 -2.70
CA SER A 129 -10.13 -20.30 -1.62
C SER A 129 -10.28 -18.78 -1.66
N LYS A 130 -11.29 -18.22 -0.98
CA LYS A 130 -11.42 -16.75 -0.88
C LYS A 130 -10.19 -16.12 -0.21
N GLU A 131 -9.66 -16.76 0.83
CA GLU A 131 -8.48 -16.30 1.53
C GLU A 131 -7.24 -16.27 0.63
N GLU A 132 -7.01 -17.35 -0.12
CA GLU A 132 -5.90 -17.44 -1.08
C GLU A 132 -5.99 -16.34 -2.15
N LEU A 133 -7.19 -16.11 -2.69
CA LEU A 133 -7.40 -15.05 -3.68
C LEU A 133 -7.23 -13.65 -3.11
N THR A 134 -7.65 -13.42 -1.87
CA THR A 134 -7.39 -12.15 -1.18
C THR A 134 -5.89 -11.95 -0.97
N ASN A 135 -5.15 -13.00 -0.61
CA ASN A 135 -3.70 -12.92 -0.45
C ASN A 135 -2.98 -12.63 -1.78
N LEU A 136 -3.36 -13.30 -2.85
CA LEU A 136 -2.82 -13.03 -4.19
C LEU A 136 -3.19 -11.63 -4.69
N ALA A 137 -4.43 -11.20 -4.45
CA ALA A 137 -4.90 -9.85 -4.79
C ALA A 137 -4.12 -8.78 -4.01
N LEU A 138 -3.80 -9.03 -2.74
CA LEU A 138 -2.97 -8.15 -1.94
C LEU A 138 -1.57 -8.01 -2.51
N GLU A 139 -0.92 -9.13 -2.87
CA GLU A 139 0.41 -9.10 -3.48
C GLU A 139 0.42 -8.33 -4.80
N GLU A 140 -0.54 -8.62 -5.69
CA GLU A 140 -0.66 -7.89 -6.96
C GLU A 140 -0.99 -6.41 -6.75
N TRP A 141 -1.77 -6.07 -5.72
CA TRP A 141 -2.05 -4.68 -5.38
C TRP A 141 -0.81 -3.94 -4.87
N VAL A 142 0.04 -4.60 -4.08
CA VAL A 142 1.34 -4.06 -3.67
C VAL A 142 2.26 -3.86 -4.88
N ARG A 143 2.28 -4.80 -5.84
CA ARG A 143 3.04 -4.65 -7.10
C ARG A 143 2.53 -3.48 -7.94
N GLU A 144 1.22 -3.39 -8.16
CA GLU A 144 0.62 -2.27 -8.91
C GLU A 144 0.89 -0.93 -8.22
N SER A 145 0.79 -0.86 -6.88
CA SER A 145 1.08 0.35 -6.12
C SER A 145 2.55 0.80 -6.25
N HIS A 146 3.48 -0.16 -6.30
CA HIS A 146 4.87 0.16 -6.61
C HIS A 146 5.02 0.78 -8.00
N ASP A 147 4.42 0.17 -9.02
CA ASP A 147 4.53 0.62 -10.40
C ASP A 147 3.85 2.00 -10.59
N ASP A 148 2.72 2.21 -9.91
CA ASP A 148 2.01 3.49 -9.85
C ASP A 148 2.86 4.59 -9.21
N LEU A 149 3.55 4.29 -8.12
CA LEU A 149 4.46 5.25 -7.47
C LEU A 149 5.57 5.68 -8.43
N LEU A 150 6.20 4.74 -9.14
CA LEU A 150 7.26 5.06 -10.11
C LEU A 150 6.72 5.85 -11.30
N ARG A 151 5.48 5.59 -11.72
CA ARG A 151 4.81 6.32 -12.79
C ARG A 151 4.42 7.74 -12.40
N ILE A 152 4.04 7.96 -11.14
CA ILE A 152 3.61 9.26 -10.63
C ILE A 152 4.81 10.13 -10.23
N SER A 153 5.86 9.53 -9.66
CA SER A 153 7.06 10.22 -9.16
C SER A 153 8.28 9.90 -10.01
N GLU A 154 8.61 10.81 -10.93
CA GLU A 154 9.84 10.74 -11.72
C GLU A 154 11.08 10.71 -10.80
N THR A 155 11.05 11.46 -9.70
CA THR A 155 12.13 11.47 -8.70
C THR A 155 12.37 10.08 -8.11
N THR A 156 11.31 9.40 -7.67
CA THR A 156 11.41 8.06 -7.07
C THR A 156 11.89 7.05 -8.11
N ALA A 157 11.40 7.14 -9.36
CA ALA A 157 11.86 6.31 -10.47
C ALA A 157 13.37 6.47 -10.72
N GLN A 158 13.86 7.70 -10.87
CA GLN A 158 15.28 7.97 -11.11
C GLN A 158 16.17 7.49 -9.95
N LEU A 159 15.71 7.63 -8.69
CA LEU A 159 16.45 7.15 -7.53
C LEU A 159 16.52 5.62 -7.47
N SER A 160 15.43 4.94 -7.82
CA SER A 160 15.36 3.49 -7.91
C SER A 160 16.30 2.96 -8.99
N GLU A 161 16.25 3.52 -10.20
CA GLU A 161 17.11 3.14 -11.33
C GLU A 161 18.61 3.29 -11.01
N ARG A 162 18.97 4.32 -10.24
CA ARG A 162 20.36 4.57 -9.82
C ARG A 162 20.79 3.77 -8.59
N SER A 163 19.93 2.89 -8.06
CA SER A 163 20.15 2.17 -6.79
C SER A 163 20.46 3.12 -5.61
N ALA A 164 19.95 4.36 -5.68
CA ALA A 164 20.08 5.33 -4.59
C ALA A 164 19.08 5.04 -3.47
N ILE A 165 17.98 4.37 -3.79
CA ILE A 165 17.01 3.81 -2.85
C ILE A 165 16.78 2.33 -3.15
N CYS A 166 16.56 1.56 -2.09
CA CYS A 166 16.08 0.19 -2.16
C CYS A 166 14.57 0.20 -1.89
N ILE A 167 13.76 -0.28 -2.84
CA ILE A 167 12.32 -0.43 -2.65
C ILE A 167 12.02 -1.88 -2.33
N VAL A 168 11.43 -2.11 -1.15
CA VAL A 168 11.04 -3.43 -0.66
C VAL A 168 9.52 -3.50 -0.63
N ARG A 169 8.96 -4.54 -1.26
CA ARG A 169 7.52 -4.77 -1.34
C ARG A 169 7.14 -5.91 -0.41
N GLY A 170 6.09 -5.71 0.38
CA GLY A 170 5.64 -6.68 1.36
C GLY A 170 4.12 -6.78 1.43
N ALA A 171 3.60 -8.01 1.49
CA ALA A 171 2.21 -8.31 1.78
C ALA A 171 2.12 -9.02 3.13
N ILE A 172 1.29 -8.52 4.04
CA ILE A 172 1.08 -9.09 5.37
C ILE A 172 -0.17 -9.95 5.30
N HIS A 173 -0.04 -11.23 4.99
CA HIS A 173 -1.17 -12.15 4.91
C HIS A 173 -1.75 -12.44 6.28
N THR A 174 -3.02 -12.84 6.35
CA THR A 174 -3.59 -13.46 7.56
C THR A 174 -2.86 -14.78 7.84
N PRO A 175 -2.37 -15.06 9.07
CA PRO A 175 -2.61 -14.38 10.36
C PRO A 175 -1.55 -13.35 10.82
N GLY A 176 -0.78 -12.76 9.90
CA GLY A 176 0.24 -11.73 10.17
C GLY A 176 1.59 -12.01 9.53
N VAL A 177 1.66 -12.93 8.56
CA VAL A 177 2.92 -13.35 7.93
C VAL A 177 3.29 -12.36 6.84
N LEU A 178 4.46 -11.75 6.95
CA LEU A 178 5.03 -10.89 5.91
C LEU A 178 5.66 -11.75 4.80
N SER A 179 5.11 -11.68 3.60
CA SER A 179 5.72 -12.16 2.37
C SER A 179 6.37 -11.03 1.61
N LEU A 180 7.58 -11.24 1.09
CA LEU A 180 8.21 -10.32 0.14
C LEU A 180 7.70 -10.61 -1.27
N VAL A 181 7.41 -9.54 -2.01
CA VAL A 181 6.61 -9.57 -3.25
C VAL A 181 7.42 -9.14 -4.46
#